data_AF-A0A918MCK4-F1
#
_entry.id   AF-A0A918MCK4-F1
#
_cell.length_a   1.000
_cell.length_b   1.000
_cell.length_c   1.000
_cell.angle_alpha   90.00
_cell.angle_beta   90.00
_cell.angle_gamma   90.00
#
_symmetry.space_group_name_H-M   'P 1'
#
loop_
_entity.id
_entity.type
_entity.pdbx_description
1 polymer ?
#
loop_
_entity_poly.entity_id
_entity_poly.type
_entity_poly.pdbx_seq_one_letter_code
_entity_poly.pdbx_strand_id
1 'polypeptide(L)'
;MGSQLSALIGVTLGAALSYVVTMLNDRARWRREQGARWDGLLLQAYSDYGQAVKECVIAYQRLAAHQGLAQHPTPLEPTADALDQAAGAEARRAATTEPLRLLADPGTAAAVRRLNEAVWQLEWMARGRLTADATAWEQAYQGYRDARQAFYEKARAGLRVPGEVLPERTSWPPSWRAGA
;
A
#
# COMPACT_ATOMS: atom_id res chain seq x y z
N MET A 1 -69.17 7.13 -13.58
CA MET A 1 -68.07 8.11 -13.62
C MET A 1 -67.05 7.94 -12.48
N GLY A 2 -67.43 7.53 -11.26
CA GLY A 2 -66.48 7.35 -10.15
C GLY A 2 -65.44 6.21 -10.29
N SER A 3 -65.75 5.15 -11.04
CA SER A 3 -64.86 3.97 -11.20
C SER A 3 -63.62 4.21 -12.08
N GLN A 4 -63.69 5.14 -13.04
CA GLN A 4 -62.56 5.48 -13.90
C GLN A 4 -61.52 6.34 -13.17
N LEU A 5 -61.98 7.26 -12.31
CA LEU A 5 -61.11 8.10 -11.50
C LEU A 5 -60.30 7.27 -10.51
N SER A 6 -60.92 6.28 -9.84
CA SER A 6 -60.20 5.37 -8.94
C SER A 6 -59.14 4.52 -9.66
N ALA A 7 -59.43 4.08 -10.90
CA ALA A 7 -58.48 3.33 -11.71
C ALA A 7 -57.27 4.19 -12.14
N LEU A 8 -57.51 5.43 -12.57
CA LEU A 8 -56.44 6.38 -12.92
C LEU A 8 -55.56 6.74 -11.72
N ILE A 9 -56.16 6.92 -10.54
CA ILE A 9 -55.42 7.16 -9.29
C ILE A 9 -54.53 5.95 -8.97
N GLY A 10 -55.05 4.73 -9.08
CA GLY A 10 -54.27 3.50 -8.85
C GLY A 10 -53.08 3.36 -9.80
N VAL A 11 -53.26 3.63 -11.09
CA VAL A 11 -52.18 3.54 -12.09
C VAL A 11 -51.13 4.61 -11.87
N THR A 12 -51.53 5.85 -11.58
CA THR A 12 -50.57 6.95 -11.34
C THR A 12 -49.77 6.74 -10.06
N LEU A 13 -50.41 6.26 -8.98
CA LEU A 13 -49.73 5.85 -7.76
C LEU A 13 -48.78 4.68 -8.00
N GLY A 14 -49.22 3.67 -8.76
CA GLY A 14 -48.39 2.52 -9.13
C GLY A 14 -47.15 2.96 -9.92
N ALA A 15 -47.33 3.81 -10.93
CA ALA A 15 -46.23 4.35 -11.73
C ALA A 15 -45.27 5.21 -10.91
N ALA A 16 -45.78 6.06 -10.02
CA ALA A 16 -44.95 6.87 -9.12
C ALA A 16 -44.13 6.00 -8.15
N LEU A 17 -44.75 4.97 -7.56
CA LEU A 17 -44.07 4.03 -6.68
C LEU A 17 -43.00 3.24 -7.44
N SER A 18 -43.34 2.72 -8.62
CA SER A 18 -42.37 2.02 -9.49
C SER A 18 -41.19 2.92 -9.86
N TYR A 19 -41.42 4.19 -10.19
CA TYR A 19 -40.35 5.13 -10.50
C TYR A 19 -39.41 5.36 -9.32
N VAL A 20 -39.95 5.57 -8.12
CA VAL A 20 -39.15 5.76 -6.90
C VAL A 20 -38.32 4.51 -6.58
N VAL A 21 -38.91 3.31 -6.68
CA VAL A 21 -38.19 2.05 -6.45
C VAL A 21 -37.05 1.88 -7.47
N THR A 22 -37.31 2.14 -8.76
CA THR A 22 -36.29 2.10 -9.81
C THR A 22 -35.15 3.08 -9.52
N MET A 23 -35.46 4.33 -9.15
CA MET A 23 -34.45 5.34 -8.82
C MET A 23 -33.57 4.93 -7.64
N LEU A 24 -34.16 4.35 -6.59
CA LEU A 24 -33.42 3.86 -5.43
C LEU A 24 -32.51 2.69 -5.79
N ASN A 25 -32.98 1.77 -6.63
CA ASN A 25 -32.20 0.62 -7.09
C ASN A 25 -31.04 1.04 -7.99
N ASP A 26 -31.29 1.96 -8.93
CA ASP A 26 -30.24 2.52 -9.80
C ASP A 26 -29.20 3.28 -8.99
N ARG A 27 -29.61 4.06 -8.00
CA ARG A 27 -28.67 4.75 -7.10
C ARG A 27 -27.87 3.78 -6.23
N ALA A 28 -28.46 2.67 -5.79
CA ALA A 28 -27.75 1.64 -5.04
C ALA A 28 -26.76 0.87 -5.94
N ARG A 29 -27.16 0.55 -7.17
CA ARG A 29 -26.31 -0.06 -8.19
C ARG A 29 -25.14 0.84 -8.57
N TRP A 30 -25.40 2.11 -8.90
CA TRP A 30 -24.38 3.11 -9.21
C TRP A 30 -23.37 3.25 -8.06
N ARG A 31 -23.82 3.34 -6.81
CA ARG A 31 -22.92 3.42 -5.65
C ARG A 31 -22.06 2.16 -5.49
N ARG A 32 -22.60 0.97 -5.75
CA ARG A 32 -21.84 -0.29 -5.72
C ARG A 32 -20.80 -0.37 -6.84
N GLU A 33 -21.20 -0.03 -8.07
CA GLU A 33 -20.30 -0.05 -9.25
C GLU A 33 -19.16 0.98 -9.09
N GLN A 34 -19.48 2.19 -8.62
CA GLN A 34 -18.48 3.20 -8.31
C GLN A 34 -17.56 2.78 -7.15
N GLY A 35 -18.12 2.18 -6.09
CA GLY A 35 -17.34 1.63 -4.98
C GLY A 35 -16.34 0.56 -5.46
N ALA A 36 -16.79 -0.42 -6.23
CA ALA A 36 -15.93 -1.47 -6.76
C ALA A 36 -14.81 -0.93 -7.65
N ARG A 37 -15.08 0.12 -8.45
CA ARG A 37 -14.05 0.76 -9.27
C ARG A 37 -12.99 1.46 -8.42
N TRP A 38 -13.40 2.20 -7.38
CA TRP A 38 -12.47 2.87 -6.48
C TRP A 38 -11.64 1.87 -5.68
N ASP A 39 -12.25 0.78 -5.20
CA ASP A 39 -11.55 -0.29 -4.49
C ASP A 39 -10.50 -0.97 -5.39
N GLY A 40 -10.82 -1.19 -6.67
CA GLY A 40 -9.87 -1.70 -7.65
C GLY A 40 -8.67 -0.77 -7.89
N LEU A 41 -8.92 0.54 -8.04
CA LEU A 41 -7.85 1.54 -8.18
C LEU A 41 -6.98 1.64 -6.92
N LEU A 42 -7.59 1.56 -5.74
CA LEU A 42 -6.90 1.55 -4.46
C LEU A 42 -6.02 0.32 -4.30
N LEU A 43 -6.54 -0.88 -4.61
CA LEU A 43 -5.77 -2.11 -4.56
C LEU A 43 -4.55 -2.04 -5.48
N GLN A 44 -4.73 -1.57 -6.71
CA GLN A 44 -3.63 -1.39 -7.65
C GLN A 44 -2.58 -0.41 -7.09
N ALA A 45 -3.00 0.75 -6.61
CA ALA A 45 -2.09 1.75 -6.04
C ALA A 45 -1.32 1.21 -4.82
N TYR A 46 -1.98 0.47 -3.93
CA TYR A 46 -1.32 -0.17 -2.79
C TYR A 46 -0.31 -1.23 -3.22
N SER A 47 -0.63 -2.03 -4.23
CA SER A 47 0.27 -3.05 -4.77
C SER A 47 1.50 -2.44 -5.42
N ASP A 48 1.31 -1.42 -6.28
CA ASP A 48 2.40 -0.75 -7.00
C ASP A 48 3.36 -0.05 -6.03
N TYR A 49 2.81 0.63 -5.04
CA TYR A 49 3.62 1.24 -3.98
C TYR A 49 4.37 0.20 -3.14
N GLY A 50 3.71 -0.88 -2.71
CA GLY A 50 4.36 -1.95 -1.95
C GLY A 50 5.49 -2.64 -2.72
N GLN A 51 5.30 -2.85 -4.02
CA GLN A 51 6.33 -3.39 -4.91
C GLN A 51 7.51 -2.42 -5.07
N ALA A 52 7.23 -1.13 -5.31
CA ALA A 52 8.28 -0.12 -5.45
C ALA A 52 9.11 0.05 -4.15
N VAL A 53 8.47 0.00 -2.98
CA VAL A 53 9.15 -0.03 -1.67
C VAL A 53 10.07 -1.23 -1.56
N LYS A 54 9.58 -2.43 -1.92
CA LYS A 54 10.38 -3.67 -1.87
C LYS A 54 11.62 -3.58 -2.77
N GLU A 55 11.47 -3.04 -3.97
CA GLU A 55 12.60 -2.84 -4.90
C GLU A 55 13.66 -1.89 -4.32
N CYS A 56 13.24 -0.78 -3.70
CA CYS A 56 14.15 0.15 -3.03
C CYS A 56 14.92 -0.55 -1.89
N VAL A 57 14.19 -1.22 -1.00
CA VAL A 57 14.79 -1.86 0.19
C VAL A 57 15.75 -2.98 -0.18
N ILE A 58 15.45 -3.77 -1.22
CA ILE A 58 16.40 -4.77 -1.74
C ILE A 58 17.69 -4.09 -2.22
N ALA A 59 17.60 -2.99 -2.98
CA ALA A 59 18.77 -2.26 -3.41
C ALA A 59 19.59 -1.72 -2.23
N TYR A 60 18.91 -1.16 -1.22
CA TYR A 60 19.58 -0.61 -0.03
C TYR A 60 20.23 -1.69 0.83
N GLN A 61 19.60 -2.85 1.04
CA GLN A 61 20.20 -3.97 1.75
C GLN A 61 21.48 -4.46 1.06
N ARG A 62 21.50 -4.50 -0.27
CA ARG A 62 22.69 -4.93 -1.03
C ARG A 62 23.84 -3.93 -0.90
N LEU A 63 23.54 -2.64 -0.97
CA LEU A 63 24.52 -1.56 -0.76
C LEU A 63 25.03 -1.50 0.69
N ALA A 64 24.14 -1.70 1.66
CA ALA A 64 24.48 -1.77 3.08
C ALA A 64 25.34 -2.99 3.40
N ALA A 65 25.11 -4.12 2.72
CA ALA A 65 25.94 -5.31 2.88
C ALA A 65 27.37 -5.11 2.38
N HIS A 66 27.59 -4.32 1.34
CA HIS A 66 28.94 -3.95 0.90
C HIS A 66 29.67 -3.10 1.96
N GLN A 67 28.95 -2.30 2.73
CA GLN A 67 29.50 -1.49 3.83
C GLN A 67 29.65 -2.27 5.15
N GLY A 68 29.30 -3.56 5.17
CA GLY A 68 29.31 -4.37 6.40
C GLY A 68 28.20 -4.03 7.40
N LEU A 69 27.19 -3.25 7.00
CA LEU A 69 26.04 -2.89 7.85
C LEU A 69 24.99 -4.02 7.90
N ALA A 70 24.90 -4.81 6.83
CA ALA A 70 23.88 -5.84 6.67
C ALA A 70 24.50 -7.14 6.14
N GLN A 71 23.78 -8.25 6.31
CA GLN A 71 24.11 -9.51 5.62
C GLN A 71 23.19 -9.68 4.41
N HIS A 72 23.78 -9.79 3.22
CA HIS A 72 23.05 -10.10 1.99
C HIS A 72 23.82 -11.12 1.14
N PRO A 73 23.16 -12.12 0.51
CA PRO A 73 23.84 -13.12 -0.32
C PRO A 73 24.59 -12.54 -1.53
N THR A 74 24.11 -11.40 -2.01
CA THR A 74 24.66 -10.68 -3.16
C THR A 74 24.90 -9.20 -2.83
N PRO A 75 25.95 -8.87 -2.06
CA PRO A 75 26.33 -7.48 -1.79
C PRO A 75 26.54 -6.71 -3.09
N LEU A 76 26.28 -5.40 -3.08
CA LEU A 76 26.42 -4.53 -4.24
C LEU A 76 27.40 -3.42 -3.92
N GLU A 77 28.49 -3.34 -4.69
CA GLU A 77 29.43 -2.24 -4.62
C GLU A 77 28.77 -0.93 -5.09
N PRO A 78 28.99 0.22 -4.41
CA PRO A 78 28.36 1.50 -4.71
C PRO A 78 29.03 2.20 -5.91
N THR A 79 29.04 1.55 -7.07
CA THR A 79 29.46 2.18 -8.33
C THR A 79 28.44 3.25 -8.76
N ALA A 80 28.84 4.15 -9.68
CA ALA A 80 27.92 5.18 -10.21
C ALA A 80 26.63 4.55 -10.78
N ASP A 81 26.75 3.50 -11.59
CA ASP A 81 25.61 2.77 -12.16
C ASP A 81 24.72 2.14 -11.08
N ALA A 82 25.30 1.56 -10.02
CA ALA A 82 24.55 0.96 -8.92
C ALA A 82 23.76 2.02 -8.13
N LEU A 83 24.37 3.19 -7.90
CA LEU A 83 23.73 4.31 -7.23
C LEU A 83 22.61 4.93 -8.09
N ASP A 84 22.79 5.00 -9.40
CA ASP A 84 21.77 5.47 -10.35
C ASP A 84 20.59 4.50 -10.44
N GLN A 85 20.86 3.19 -10.43
CA GLN A 85 19.79 2.17 -10.35
C GLN A 85 18.99 2.30 -9.05
N ALA A 86 19.65 2.50 -7.91
CA ALA A 86 18.98 2.72 -6.64
C ALA A 86 18.16 4.03 -6.63
N ALA A 87 18.68 5.10 -7.24
CA ALA A 87 17.95 6.35 -7.41
C ALA A 87 16.73 6.20 -8.35
N GLY A 88 16.84 5.40 -9.41
CA GLY A 88 15.73 5.07 -10.30
C GLY A 88 14.63 4.25 -9.61
N ALA A 89 14.99 3.34 -8.70
CA ALA A 89 14.01 2.66 -7.85
C ALA A 89 13.28 3.63 -6.92
N GLU A 90 14.03 4.53 -6.27
CA GLU A 90 13.45 5.55 -5.38
C GLU A 90 12.53 6.52 -6.13
N ALA A 91 12.90 6.95 -7.33
CA ALA A 91 12.06 7.80 -8.18
C ALA A 91 10.72 7.11 -8.54
N ARG A 92 10.76 5.80 -8.83
CA ARG A 92 9.54 5.00 -9.06
C ARG A 92 8.68 4.91 -7.80
N ARG A 93 9.28 4.68 -6.62
CA ARG A 93 8.56 4.67 -5.33
C ARG A 93 7.95 6.02 -4.97
N ALA A 94 8.64 7.12 -5.28
CA ALA A 94 8.10 8.46 -5.11
C ALA A 94 6.87 8.67 -6.00
N ALA A 95 6.93 8.28 -7.27
CA ALA A 95 5.80 8.39 -8.20
C ALA A 95 4.58 7.57 -7.76
N THR A 96 4.77 6.35 -7.21
CA THR A 96 3.66 5.52 -6.71
C THR A 96 3.04 6.05 -5.41
N THR A 97 3.65 7.06 -4.77
CA THR A 97 3.04 7.74 -3.62
C THR A 97 1.93 8.71 -4.06
N GLU A 98 1.98 9.27 -5.27
CA GLU A 98 1.00 10.29 -5.71
C GLU A 98 -0.44 9.77 -5.79
N PRO A 99 -0.74 8.59 -6.38
CA PRO A 99 -2.08 8.03 -6.35
C PRO A 99 -2.61 7.80 -4.93
N LEU A 100 -1.73 7.44 -4.00
CA LEU A 100 -2.12 7.21 -2.59
C LEU A 100 -2.48 8.50 -1.88
N ARG A 101 -1.90 9.64 -2.25
CA ARG A 101 -2.34 10.94 -1.70
C ARG A 101 -3.75 11.32 -2.14
N LEU A 102 -4.17 10.87 -3.32
CA LEU A 102 -5.49 11.18 -3.88
C LEU A 102 -6.58 10.23 -3.38
N LEU A 103 -6.24 8.94 -3.23
CA LEU A 103 -7.23 7.89 -3.04
C LEU A 103 -7.26 7.33 -1.62
N ALA A 104 -6.13 7.30 -0.91
CA ALA A 104 -6.05 6.63 0.38
C ALA A 104 -6.77 7.43 1.48
N ASP A 105 -7.37 6.72 2.43
CA ASP A 105 -7.91 7.36 3.63
C ASP A 105 -6.79 7.97 4.48
N PRO A 106 -7.10 8.93 5.38
CA PRO A 106 -6.08 9.60 6.20
C PRO A 106 -5.21 8.65 7.03
N GLY A 107 -5.76 7.53 7.50
CA GLY A 107 -5.03 6.53 8.27
C GLY A 107 -4.00 5.79 7.42
N THR A 108 -4.38 5.39 6.21
CA THR A 108 -3.46 4.78 5.25
C THR A 108 -2.43 5.79 4.74
N ALA A 109 -2.82 7.03 4.44
CA ALA A 109 -1.89 8.09 4.04
C ALA A 109 -0.83 8.39 5.12
N ALA A 110 -1.21 8.37 6.41
CA ALA A 110 -0.26 8.49 7.51
C ALA A 110 0.70 7.29 7.61
N ALA A 111 0.23 6.07 7.33
CA ALA A 111 1.08 4.88 7.29
C ALA A 111 2.07 4.93 6.11
N VAL A 112 1.64 5.37 4.93
CA VAL A 112 2.50 5.60 3.75
C VAL A 112 3.60 6.60 4.08
N ARG A 113 3.27 7.72 4.76
CA ARG A 113 4.28 8.69 5.20
C ARG A 113 5.35 8.07 6.10
N ARG A 114 4.94 7.34 7.14
CA ARG A 114 5.88 6.67 8.05
C ARG A 114 6.74 5.63 7.33
N LEU A 115 6.16 4.89 6.40
CA LEU A 115 6.91 3.93 5.60
C LEU A 115 7.92 4.62 4.69
N ASN A 116 7.56 5.75 4.07
CA ASN A 116 8.50 6.56 3.28
C ASN A 116 9.68 7.04 4.12
N GLU A 117 9.41 7.56 5.33
CA GLU A 117 10.45 8.01 6.27
C GLU A 117 11.40 6.87 6.65
N ALA A 118 10.88 5.68 6.94
CA ALA A 118 11.69 4.51 7.24
C ALA A 118 12.54 4.05 6.04
N VAL A 119 11.99 4.11 4.83
CA VAL A 119 12.73 3.77 3.60
C VAL A 119 13.86 4.77 3.33
N TRP A 120 13.63 6.07 3.55
CA TRP A 120 14.69 7.09 3.42
C TRP A 120 15.81 6.92 4.45
N GLN A 121 15.47 6.54 5.68
CA GLN A 121 16.47 6.23 6.69
C GLN A 121 17.39 5.10 6.21
N LEU A 122 16.83 4.02 5.65
CA LEU A 122 17.60 2.93 5.06
C LEU A 122 18.42 3.39 3.85
N GLU A 123 17.87 4.22 2.97
CA GLU A 123 18.61 4.79 1.83
C GLU A 123 19.84 5.56 2.32
N TRP A 124 19.68 6.43 3.31
CA TRP A 124 20.76 7.30 3.78
C TRP A 124 21.88 6.50 4.43
N MET A 125 21.55 5.49 5.23
CA MET A 125 22.53 4.56 5.79
C MET A 125 23.23 3.76 4.68
N ALA A 126 22.47 3.19 3.74
CA ALA A 126 23.00 2.40 2.64
C ALA A 126 23.83 3.21 1.63
N ARG A 127 23.70 4.53 1.58
CA ARG A 127 24.52 5.42 0.73
C ARG A 127 25.68 6.07 1.49
N GLY A 128 25.90 5.71 2.76
CA GLY A 128 26.92 6.31 3.61
C GLY A 128 26.67 7.79 3.94
N ARG A 129 25.45 8.29 3.74
CA ARG A 129 25.05 9.67 4.10
C ARG A 129 24.77 9.81 5.60
N LEU A 130 24.47 8.70 6.25
CA LEU A 130 24.32 8.60 7.70
C LEU A 130 25.35 7.60 8.22
N THR A 131 26.20 8.02 9.16
CA THR A 131 27.09 7.10 9.86
C THR A 131 26.26 6.16 10.73
N ALA A 132 26.39 4.86 10.48
CA ALA A 132 25.66 3.83 11.20
C ALA A 132 26.56 2.60 11.37
N ASP A 133 26.28 1.81 12.41
CA ASP A 133 26.82 0.46 12.55
C ASP A 133 25.75 -0.58 12.21
N ALA A 134 26.13 -1.86 12.28
CA ALA A 134 25.20 -2.97 12.00
C ALA A 134 24.00 -3.00 12.96
N THR A 135 24.15 -2.50 14.20
CA THR A 135 23.07 -2.50 15.20
C THR A 135 22.05 -1.41 14.89
N ALA A 136 22.53 -0.22 14.53
CA ALA A 136 21.69 0.88 14.07
C ALA A 136 20.95 0.49 12.77
N TRP A 137 21.63 -0.21 11.84
CA TRP A 137 20.99 -0.74 10.64
C TRP A 137 19.86 -1.71 10.97
N GLU A 138 20.10 -2.69 11.85
CA GLU A 138 19.07 -3.66 12.24
C GLU A 138 17.86 -2.98 12.89
N GLN A 139 18.08 -1.98 13.74
CA GLN A 139 17.00 -1.18 14.33
C GLN A 139 16.19 -0.41 13.28
N ALA A 140 16.86 0.25 12.33
CA ALA A 140 16.20 0.96 11.24
C ALA A 140 15.42 -0.01 10.34
N TYR A 141 15.99 -1.19 10.08
CA TYR A 141 15.35 -2.23 9.29
C TYR A 141 14.10 -2.78 9.98
N GLN A 142 14.16 -3.00 11.29
CA GLN A 142 12.98 -3.38 12.07
C GLN A 142 11.90 -2.28 12.04
N GLY A 143 12.29 -1.01 12.18
CA GLY A 143 11.37 0.13 12.04
C GLY A 143 10.69 0.19 10.67
N TYR A 144 11.41 -0.12 9.59
CA TYR A 144 10.84 -0.30 8.26
C TYR A 144 9.82 -1.45 8.20
N ARG A 145 10.14 -2.62 8.79
CA ARG A 145 9.21 -3.76 8.82
C ARG A 145 7.93 -3.43 9.55
N ASP A 146 8.03 -2.75 10.69
CA ASP A 146 6.87 -2.32 11.49
C ASP A 146 6.03 -1.29 10.72
N ALA A 147 6.67 -0.32 10.06
CA ALA A 147 5.98 0.66 9.22
C ALA A 147 5.27 0.02 8.01
N ARG A 148 5.91 -0.99 7.41
CA ARG A 148 5.35 -1.74 6.27
C ARG A 148 4.17 -2.61 6.69
N GLN A 149 4.27 -3.27 7.83
CA GLN A 149 3.17 -4.01 8.44
C GLN A 149 1.98 -3.09 8.70
N ALA A 150 2.20 -1.93 9.33
CA ALA A 150 1.16 -0.93 9.59
C ALA A 150 0.52 -0.41 8.29
N PHE A 151 1.30 -0.22 7.22
CA PHE A 151 0.76 0.13 5.91
C PHE A 151 -0.20 -0.94 5.38
N TYR A 152 0.17 -2.22 5.40
CA TYR A 152 -0.70 -3.30 4.92
C TYR A 152 -1.96 -3.46 5.78
N GLU A 153 -1.86 -3.28 7.09
CA GLU A 153 -3.02 -3.28 7.99
C GLU A 153 -4.03 -2.19 7.63
N LYS A 154 -3.56 -0.96 7.42
CA LYS A 154 -4.42 0.17 7.03
C LYS A 154 -4.98 -0.01 5.61
N ALA A 155 -4.16 -0.44 4.66
CA ALA A 155 -4.61 -0.71 3.29
C ALA A 155 -5.70 -1.79 3.25
N ARG A 156 -5.54 -2.89 3.99
CA ARG A 156 -6.54 -3.96 4.09
C ARG A 156 -7.82 -3.50 4.78
N ALA A 157 -7.70 -2.72 5.85
CA ALA A 157 -8.85 -2.13 6.53
C ALA A 157 -9.63 -1.19 5.59
N GLY A 158 -8.93 -0.36 4.81
CA GLY A 158 -9.53 0.52 3.80
C GLY A 158 -10.29 -0.24 2.71
N LEU A 159 -9.74 -1.37 2.26
CA LEU A 159 -10.38 -2.29 1.30
C LEU A 159 -11.39 -3.25 1.92
N ARG A 160 -11.61 -3.18 3.25
CA ARG A 160 -12.50 -4.08 4.01
C ARG A 160 -12.19 -5.57 3.80
N VAL A 161 -10.92 -5.90 3.64
CA VAL A 161 -10.47 -7.28 3.50
C VAL A 161 -10.58 -7.99 4.85
N PRO A 162 -11.29 -9.13 4.96
CA PRO A 162 -11.46 -9.83 6.22
C PRO A 162 -10.14 -10.48 6.70
N GLY A 163 -10.05 -10.68 8.02
CA GLY A 163 -8.93 -11.35 8.68
C GLY A 163 -7.73 -10.45 8.98
N GLU A 164 -6.90 -10.89 9.92
CA GLU A 164 -5.69 -10.19 10.33
C GLU A 164 -4.58 -10.29 9.29
N VAL A 165 -3.66 -9.32 9.29
CA VAL A 165 -2.47 -9.37 8.45
C VAL A 165 -1.53 -10.42 9.03
N LEU A 166 -1.16 -11.41 8.21
CA LEU A 166 -0.16 -12.38 8.63
C LEU A 166 1.16 -11.65 8.89
N PRO A 167 1.74 -11.77 10.10
CA PRO A 167 3.00 -11.10 10.41
C PRO A 167 4.08 -11.56 9.43
N GLU A 168 4.85 -10.61 8.90
CA GLU A 168 5.99 -10.93 8.04
C GLU A 168 6.96 -11.84 8.82
N ARG A 169 7.36 -12.97 8.19
CA ARG A 169 8.18 -14.02 8.83
C ARG A 169 9.34 -13.39 9.61
N THR A 170 9.30 -13.52 10.94
CA THR A 170 10.16 -12.76 11.86
C THR A 170 11.64 -13.19 11.80
N SER A 171 11.93 -14.46 11.57
CA SER A 171 13.32 -14.97 11.55
C SER A 171 13.97 -14.84 10.17
N TRP A 172 14.90 -13.89 10.02
CA TRP A 172 15.96 -13.94 9.01
C TRP A 172 17.32 -13.91 9.73
N PRO A 173 18.25 -14.84 9.44
CA PRO A 173 18.10 -15.96 8.53
C PRO A 173 16.98 -16.92 8.96
N PRO A 174 16.40 -17.69 8.02
CA PRO A 174 15.31 -18.60 8.33
C PRO A 174 15.70 -19.58 9.44
N SER A 175 14.75 -20.07 10.22
CA SER A 175 14.99 -21.02 11.32
C SER A 175 15.82 -22.25 10.91
N TRP A 176 15.69 -22.72 9.67
CA TRP A 176 16.50 -23.84 9.13
C TRP A 176 17.97 -23.49 8.89
N ARG A 177 18.34 -22.21 8.83
CA ARG A 177 19.71 -21.72 8.59
C ARG A 177 20.39 -21.28 9.89
N ALA A 178 19.66 -21.06 10.96
CA ALA A 178 20.21 -20.62 12.26
C ALA A 178 21.09 -21.69 12.96
N GLY A 179 21.30 -22.86 12.35
CA GLY A 179 22.15 -23.94 12.87
C GLY A 179 23.11 -24.55 11.84
N ALA A 180 23.40 -23.84 10.73
CA ALA A 180 24.34 -24.26 9.70
C ALA A 180 25.66 -23.48 9.77
#